data_AF-A0A949F766-F1
#
_entry.id   AF-A0A949F766-F1
#
_cell.length_a   1.000
_cell.length_b   1.000
_cell.length_c   1.000
_cell.angle_alpha   90.00
_cell.angle_beta   90.00
_cell.angle_gamma   90.00
#
_symmetry.space_group_name_H-M   'P 1'
#
loop_
_entity.id
_entity.type
_entity.pdbx_description
1 polymer ?
#
loop_
_entity_poly.entity_id
_entity_poly.type
_entity_poly.pdbx_seq_one_letter_code
_entity_poly.pdbx_strand_id
1 'polypeptide(L)'
;MRKSLSLTFLVIAGLMLFSIASCGGSSDREQYAQTDYSYDYEEDAYDTYEETESVVTSFKAFPIYTDGRSPDNHYIPSGYMGDYSDMAIDASSFENPHSGSTCIKIVYTNASSQGARWVGLYWQNPANNWGDRKGGFDLTGATKLSFWAKGENGGERVEEFKVGGITGLYPDSDIAGIGPVLLSDEWKQYEIDLRGKDLSYISGGFALATNLDVNPEGAIFYLDDIRYE
;
A
#
# COMPACT_ATOMS: atom_id res chain seq x y z
N MET A 1 -23.99 -33.14 27.40
CA MET A 1 -25.38 -33.13 26.87
C MET A 1 -25.99 -31.76 27.06
N ARG A 2 -26.17 -31.01 25.98
CA ARG A 2 -27.26 -30.04 25.70
C ARG A 2 -26.95 -29.43 24.33
N LYS A 3 -27.67 -29.91 23.31
CA LYS A 3 -27.64 -29.40 21.93
C LYS A 3 -28.61 -28.23 21.86
N SER A 4 -28.21 -27.09 21.31
CA SER A 4 -29.15 -26.08 20.80
C SER A 4 -28.98 -25.95 19.30
N LEU A 5 -30.07 -26.26 18.61
CA LEU A 5 -30.31 -26.25 17.18
C LEU A 5 -30.68 -24.82 16.77
N SER A 6 -30.12 -24.29 15.67
CA SER A 6 -30.68 -23.14 14.93
C SER A 6 -30.13 -23.21 13.50
N LEU A 7 -30.81 -23.90 12.59
CA LEU A 7 -31.93 -23.47 11.74
C LEU A 7 -31.47 -22.58 10.56
N THR A 8 -31.26 -23.27 9.44
CA THR A 8 -30.97 -22.80 8.09
C THR A 8 -32.19 -22.12 7.45
N PHE A 9 -32.00 -20.97 6.79
CA PHE A 9 -32.91 -20.39 5.78
C PHE A 9 -32.01 -19.90 4.62
N LEU A 10 -31.93 -20.64 3.51
CA LEU A 10 -32.76 -20.61 2.30
C LEU A 10 -32.46 -19.44 1.34
N VAL A 11 -31.95 -19.84 0.19
CA VAL A 11 -31.60 -19.12 -1.05
C VAL A 11 -32.84 -18.54 -1.74
N ILE A 12 -32.76 -17.32 -2.29
CA ILE A 12 -33.49 -16.94 -3.51
C ILE A 12 -32.60 -16.05 -4.40
N ALA A 13 -32.24 -16.60 -5.55
CA ALA A 13 -31.66 -15.89 -6.69
C ALA A 13 -32.78 -15.22 -7.51
N GLY A 14 -32.53 -14.01 -8.01
CA GLY A 14 -33.41 -13.29 -8.93
C GLY A 14 -32.62 -12.77 -10.13
N LEU A 15 -32.54 -13.57 -11.19
CA LEU A 15 -32.16 -13.12 -12.53
C LEU A 15 -33.41 -12.58 -13.23
N MET A 16 -33.36 -11.35 -13.72
CA MET A 16 -34.29 -10.84 -14.74
C MET A 16 -33.50 -10.55 -16.01
N LEU A 17 -33.74 -11.39 -17.01
CA LEU A 17 -33.40 -11.17 -18.42
C LEU A 17 -34.44 -10.22 -19.02
N PHE A 18 -33.98 -9.20 -19.75
CA PHE A 18 -34.77 -8.58 -20.80
C PHE A 18 -33.97 -8.66 -22.11
N SER A 19 -34.50 -9.44 -23.04
CA SER A 19 -34.14 -9.43 -24.44
C SER A 19 -35.40 -9.07 -25.22
N ILE A 20 -35.31 -8.08 -26.10
CA ILE A 20 -36.00 -8.12 -27.39
C ILE A 20 -35.20 -7.27 -28.38
N ALA A 21 -34.75 -7.95 -29.43
CA ALA A 21 -34.23 -7.40 -30.65
C ALA A 21 -35.36 -6.73 -31.47
N SER A 22 -35.02 -5.67 -32.21
CA SER A 22 -35.85 -5.19 -33.31
C SER A 22 -35.02 -5.23 -34.60
N CYS A 23 -35.52 -5.99 -35.57
CA CYS A 23 -34.98 -6.19 -36.92
C CYS A 23 -35.63 -5.26 -37.95
N GLY A 24 -34.97 -5.15 -39.11
CA GLY A 24 -35.52 -4.68 -40.40
C GLY A 24 -34.85 -3.38 -40.87
N GLY A 25 -34.01 -3.34 -41.92
CA GLY A 25 -34.31 -3.70 -43.33
C GLY A 25 -34.95 -2.48 -44.01
N SER A 26 -34.57 -1.97 -45.19
CA SER A 26 -34.00 -2.60 -46.39
C SER A 26 -33.56 -1.51 -47.39
N SER A 27 -32.50 -1.80 -48.14
CA SER A 27 -32.28 -1.58 -49.59
C SER A 27 -33.02 -0.46 -50.34
N ASP A 28 -32.26 0.36 -51.06
CA ASP A 28 -32.59 0.77 -52.44
C ASP A 28 -31.32 0.89 -53.29
N ARG A 29 -31.37 0.27 -54.48
CA ARG A 29 -30.38 0.38 -55.57
C ARG A 29 -30.93 1.39 -56.57
N GLU A 30 -30.12 2.37 -56.95
CA GLU A 30 -30.30 3.12 -58.20
C GLU A 30 -29.03 3.06 -59.06
N GLN A 31 -29.24 3.22 -60.36
CA GLN A 31 -28.40 2.77 -61.46
C GLN A 31 -27.92 3.95 -62.30
N TYR A 32 -26.68 3.84 -62.80
CA TYR A 32 -26.06 4.53 -63.94
C TYR A 32 -25.69 6.02 -63.86
N ALA A 33 -24.38 6.29 -63.95
CA ALA A 33 -23.80 7.13 -65.00
C ALA A 33 -22.29 6.88 -65.11
N GLN A 34 -21.81 6.68 -66.33
CA GLN A 34 -20.41 6.56 -66.68
C GLN A 34 -19.87 7.97 -66.96
N THR A 35 -18.97 8.45 -66.11
CA THR A 35 -18.26 9.71 -66.30
C THR A 35 -16.76 9.43 -66.33
N ASP A 36 -16.18 9.78 -67.47
CA ASP A 36 -14.76 9.85 -67.78
C ASP A 36 -14.09 10.86 -66.82
N TYR A 37 -13.09 10.42 -66.05
CA TYR A 37 -12.30 11.30 -65.19
C TYR A 37 -10.82 10.92 -65.25
N SER A 38 -10.02 11.93 -65.58
CA SER A 38 -8.57 11.93 -65.65
C SER A 38 -7.93 11.62 -64.30
N TYR A 39 -6.90 10.77 -64.30
CA TYR A 39 -6.04 10.55 -63.14
C TYR A 39 -5.06 11.71 -63.02
N ASP A 40 -5.35 12.66 -62.14
CA ASP A 40 -4.34 13.55 -61.57
C ASP A 40 -3.80 12.88 -60.30
N TYR A 41 -2.48 12.66 -60.26
CA TYR A 41 -1.79 12.14 -59.09
C TYR A 41 -1.85 13.20 -57.97
N GLU A 42 -2.71 13.00 -56.98
CA GLU A 42 -2.59 13.68 -55.69
C GLU A 42 -1.49 13.00 -54.87
N GLU A 43 -0.57 13.81 -54.38
CA GLU A 43 0.52 13.41 -53.49
C GLU A 43 -0.10 12.94 -52.17
N ASP A 44 0.07 11.66 -51.83
CA ASP A 44 -0.32 11.14 -50.52
C ASP A 44 0.46 11.91 -49.45
N ALA A 45 -0.22 12.85 -48.81
CA ALA A 45 0.28 13.50 -47.61
C ALA A 45 0.43 12.42 -46.54
N TYR A 46 1.66 11.98 -46.30
CA TYR A 46 2.02 11.12 -45.19
C TYR A 46 1.62 11.84 -43.90
N ASP A 47 0.51 11.40 -43.32
CA ASP A 47 0.09 11.80 -41.99
C ASP A 47 1.12 11.19 -41.02
N THR A 48 2.12 12.01 -40.69
CA THR A 48 3.13 11.68 -39.68
C THR A 48 2.40 11.59 -38.36
N TYR A 49 2.06 10.37 -37.94
CA TYR A 49 1.63 10.09 -36.59
C TYR A 49 2.78 10.53 -35.67
N GLU A 50 2.66 11.72 -35.07
CA GLU A 50 3.44 12.07 -33.89
C GLU A 50 3.05 11.07 -32.81
N GLU A 51 3.86 10.02 -32.69
CA GLU A 51 3.88 9.15 -31.52
C GLU A 51 4.24 10.06 -30.35
N THR A 52 3.21 10.56 -29.66
CA THR A 52 3.39 11.31 -28.42
C THR A 52 4.01 10.35 -27.44
N GLU A 53 5.34 10.38 -27.30
CA GLU A 53 6.05 9.68 -26.25
C GLU A 53 5.33 10.00 -24.94
N SER A 54 4.73 8.97 -24.34
CA SER A 54 4.20 9.08 -22.99
C SER A 54 5.39 9.42 -22.11
N VAL A 55 5.49 10.66 -21.67
CA VAL A 55 6.47 11.06 -20.66
C VAL A 55 6.16 10.21 -19.44
N VAL A 56 6.93 9.14 -19.24
CA VAL A 56 6.89 8.36 -18.00
C VAL A 56 7.45 9.30 -16.94
N THR A 57 6.56 10.06 -16.31
CA THR A 57 6.92 10.85 -15.14
C THR A 57 7.30 9.84 -14.06
N SER A 58 8.60 9.68 -13.82
CA SER A 58 9.09 8.84 -12.73
C SER A 58 8.45 9.31 -11.43
N PHE A 59 7.90 8.37 -10.66
CA PHE A 59 7.33 8.67 -9.35
C PHE A 59 8.36 9.41 -8.49
N LYS A 60 7.96 10.54 -7.91
CA LYS A 60 8.83 11.28 -6.99
C LYS A 60 8.79 10.56 -5.65
N ALA A 61 9.95 10.14 -5.16
CA ALA A 61 10.06 9.47 -3.86
C ALA A 61 9.29 10.23 -2.78
N PHE A 62 8.55 9.47 -1.96
CA PHE A 62 7.67 10.00 -0.92
C PHE A 62 8.12 9.45 0.45
N PRO A 63 8.88 10.24 1.23
CA PRO A 63 9.44 9.80 2.49
C PRO A 63 8.38 9.67 3.59
N ILE A 64 8.42 8.56 4.32
CA ILE A 64 7.81 8.42 5.64
C ILE A 64 8.81 8.85 6.71
N TYR A 65 10.08 8.45 6.54
CA TYR A 65 11.17 8.80 7.44
C TYR A 65 12.47 9.03 6.67
N THR A 66 13.04 10.22 6.81
CA THR A 66 14.40 10.59 6.38
C THR A 66 15.31 10.82 7.59
N ASP A 67 14.81 11.54 8.59
CA ASP A 67 15.49 11.86 9.85
C ASP A 67 14.41 12.34 10.84
N GLY A 68 14.60 12.21 12.15
CA GLY A 68 13.56 12.44 13.16
C GLY A 68 12.90 13.82 13.16
N ARG A 69 13.57 14.84 12.62
CA ARG A 69 13.04 16.22 12.48
C ARG A 69 12.95 16.68 11.04
N SER A 70 13.07 15.77 10.09
CA SER A 70 13.08 16.12 8.68
C SER A 70 11.69 16.65 8.26
N PRO A 71 11.61 17.82 7.60
CA PRO A 71 10.34 18.45 7.24
C PRO A 71 9.62 17.73 6.09
N ASP A 72 10.27 16.79 5.42
CA ASP A 72 9.74 15.97 4.34
C ASP A 72 9.17 14.62 4.83
N ASN A 73 9.23 14.32 6.14
CA ASN A 73 8.59 13.15 6.70
C ASN A 73 7.06 13.26 6.56
N HIS A 74 6.44 12.19 6.09
CA HIS A 74 4.99 12.03 6.05
C HIS A 74 4.54 10.96 7.04
N TYR A 75 3.24 11.00 7.38
CA TYR A 75 2.60 10.13 8.37
C TYR A 75 3.13 10.29 9.81
N ILE A 76 2.39 9.76 10.78
CA ILE A 76 2.69 9.90 12.20
C ILE A 76 2.58 8.53 12.88
N PRO A 77 3.62 8.04 13.59
CA PRO A 77 3.57 6.77 14.32
C PRO A 77 2.59 6.88 15.50
N SER A 78 1.34 6.53 15.24
CA SER A 78 0.23 6.79 16.16
C SER A 78 -0.77 5.63 16.22
N GLY A 79 -0.73 4.71 15.26
CA GLY A 79 -1.64 3.57 15.23
C GLY A 79 -1.13 2.40 16.05
N TYR A 80 -1.04 2.55 17.36
CA TYR A 80 -0.63 1.47 18.27
C TYR A 80 -1.71 0.39 18.37
N MET A 81 -1.27 -0.87 18.40
CA MET A 81 -2.12 -2.07 18.45
C MET A 81 -1.56 -3.11 19.42
N GLY A 82 -2.44 -3.99 19.91
CA GLY A 82 -2.05 -5.06 20.83
C GLY A 82 -1.69 -4.53 22.22
N ASP A 83 -0.66 -5.11 22.83
CA ASP A 83 -0.09 -4.68 24.12
C ASP A 83 0.70 -3.36 23.96
N TYR A 84 0.04 -2.30 23.48
CA TYR A 84 0.69 -1.03 23.11
C TYR A 84 1.53 -0.41 24.23
N SER A 85 1.21 -0.70 25.50
CA SER A 85 2.00 -0.24 26.66
C SER A 85 3.38 -0.89 26.76
N ASP A 86 3.60 -1.99 26.04
CA ASP A 86 4.86 -2.73 25.99
C ASP A 86 5.76 -2.29 24.84
N MET A 87 5.29 -1.36 23.99
CA MET A 87 6.05 -0.79 22.88
C MET A 87 6.41 0.68 23.15
N ALA A 88 7.68 1.02 22.99
CA ALA A 88 8.16 2.39 22.98
C ALA A 88 8.88 2.70 21.65
N ILE A 89 8.75 3.94 21.20
CA ILE A 89 9.43 4.45 20.01
C ILE A 89 10.23 5.71 20.37
N ASP A 90 11.49 5.73 19.93
CA ASP A 90 12.29 6.95 19.83
C ASP A 90 12.53 7.22 18.34
N ALA A 91 11.77 8.16 17.78
CA ALA A 91 11.86 8.51 16.37
C ALA A 91 13.07 9.41 16.03
N SER A 92 13.91 9.75 16.99
CA SER A 92 15.08 10.63 16.82
C SER A 92 16.32 10.06 17.52
N SER A 93 16.49 8.74 17.46
CA SER A 93 17.61 8.07 18.10
C SER A 93 18.90 8.33 17.34
N PHE A 94 19.96 8.72 18.06
CA PHE A 94 21.31 8.90 17.48
C PHE A 94 22.12 7.60 17.45
N GLU A 95 21.52 6.47 17.83
CA GLU A 95 22.20 5.18 17.95
C GLU A 95 22.42 4.53 16.59
N ASN A 96 23.60 4.77 16.01
CA ASN A 96 24.08 4.13 14.78
C ASN A 96 23.04 4.17 13.63
N PRO A 97 22.58 5.38 13.21
CA PRO A 97 21.65 5.51 12.09
C PRO A 97 22.27 4.97 10.79
N HIS A 98 21.44 4.49 9.87
CA HIS A 98 21.92 4.02 8.57
C HIS A 98 22.35 5.22 7.70
N SER A 99 21.51 6.25 7.67
CA SER A 99 21.74 7.51 6.96
C SER A 99 21.52 8.70 7.89
N GLY A 100 21.95 9.89 7.47
CA GLY A 100 21.63 11.12 8.19
C GLY A 100 22.19 11.16 9.61
N SER A 101 21.38 11.64 10.55
CA SER A 101 21.79 11.90 11.94
C SER A 101 21.03 11.10 12.98
N THR A 102 19.87 10.57 12.62
CA THR A 102 18.97 9.85 13.50
C THR A 102 18.28 8.70 12.79
N CYS A 103 17.88 7.70 13.55
CA CYS A 103 17.02 6.61 13.10
C CYS A 103 15.84 6.44 14.06
N ILE A 104 14.90 5.58 13.70
CA ILE A 104 13.82 5.16 14.58
C ILE A 104 14.31 3.97 15.40
N LYS A 105 14.27 4.07 16.72
CA LYS A 105 14.47 2.95 17.65
C LYS A 105 13.12 2.48 18.19
N ILE A 106 12.87 1.18 18.11
CA ILE A 106 11.68 0.54 18.64
C ILE A 106 12.10 -0.44 19.73
N VAL A 107 11.42 -0.36 20.86
CA VAL A 107 11.59 -1.27 22.00
C VAL A 107 10.26 -1.96 22.25
N TYR A 108 10.25 -3.28 22.18
CA TYR A 108 9.14 -4.13 22.59
C TYR A 108 9.55 -4.98 23.79
N THR A 109 8.80 -4.89 24.89
CA THR A 109 9.09 -5.65 26.12
C THR A 109 8.24 -6.92 26.21
N ASN A 110 8.69 -7.90 27.00
CA ASN A 110 7.99 -9.17 27.19
C ASN A 110 6.90 -9.16 28.29
N ALA A 111 6.40 -7.98 28.66
CA ALA A 111 5.49 -7.84 29.79
C ALA A 111 4.09 -8.40 29.54
N SER A 112 3.62 -8.40 28.28
CA SER A 112 2.27 -8.82 27.91
C SER A 112 1.19 -8.06 28.71
N SER A 113 1.37 -6.76 28.91
CA SER A 113 0.64 -5.94 29.88
C SER A 113 -0.88 -5.88 29.67
N GLN A 114 -1.35 -6.12 28.44
CA GLN A 114 -2.78 -6.14 28.11
C GLN A 114 -3.27 -7.53 27.67
N GLY A 115 -2.42 -8.55 27.81
CA GLY A 115 -2.75 -9.96 27.54
C GLY A 115 -2.83 -10.35 26.07
N ALA A 116 -2.51 -9.45 25.13
CA ALA A 116 -2.57 -9.75 23.70
C ALA A 116 -1.39 -10.60 23.23
N ARG A 117 -0.22 -10.48 23.88
CA ARG A 117 1.07 -11.11 23.52
C ARG A 117 1.62 -10.69 22.16
N TRP A 118 1.12 -9.59 21.61
CA TRP A 118 1.61 -9.00 20.36
C TRP A 118 1.48 -7.49 20.40
N VAL A 119 2.27 -6.83 19.56
CA VAL A 119 2.26 -5.38 19.38
C VAL A 119 2.32 -5.05 17.91
N GLY A 120 1.72 -3.92 17.55
CA GLY A 120 1.89 -3.35 16.23
C GLY A 120 1.79 -1.84 16.27
N LEU A 121 2.32 -1.21 15.22
CA LEU A 121 2.35 0.23 15.08
C LEU A 121 2.13 0.60 13.61
N TYR A 122 1.20 1.51 13.37
CA TYR A 122 1.02 2.18 12.09
C TYR A 122 1.52 3.63 12.15
N TRP A 123 2.18 4.03 11.06
CA TRP A 123 2.35 5.41 10.64
C TRP A 123 1.09 5.83 9.89
N GLN A 124 0.33 6.77 10.46
CA GLN A 124 -1.01 7.14 9.97
C GLN A 124 -1.08 8.59 9.52
N ASN A 125 -1.98 8.87 8.57
CA ASN A 125 -2.35 10.22 8.17
C ASN A 125 -3.88 10.43 8.17
N PRO A 126 -4.38 11.42 8.93
CA PRO A 126 -3.71 12.09 10.05
C PRO A 126 -3.40 11.10 11.19
N ALA A 127 -2.77 11.58 12.27
CA ALA A 127 -2.51 10.75 13.45
C ALA A 127 -3.79 10.10 14.00
N ASN A 128 -3.69 8.83 14.42
CA ASN A 128 -4.79 8.02 14.96
C ASN A 128 -5.96 7.79 13.96
N ASN A 129 -5.71 7.88 12.65
CA ASN A 129 -6.75 7.64 11.65
C ASN A 129 -6.93 6.14 11.40
N TRP A 130 -8.01 5.57 11.93
CA TRP A 130 -8.40 4.18 11.70
C TRP A 130 -9.49 4.07 10.63
N GLY A 131 -9.44 4.94 9.62
CA GLY A 131 -10.43 5.02 8.54
C GLY A 131 -11.72 5.73 8.94
N ASP A 132 -11.78 6.37 10.11
CA ASP A 132 -12.92 7.14 10.60
C ASP A 132 -12.99 8.55 10.00
N ARG A 133 -11.90 9.04 9.41
CA ARG A 133 -11.79 10.39 8.86
C ARG A 133 -10.98 10.44 7.56
N LYS A 134 -11.23 11.49 6.77
CA LYS A 134 -10.38 11.82 5.61
C LYS A 134 -8.96 12.18 6.05
N GLY A 135 -8.05 12.01 5.12
CA GLY A 135 -6.60 12.04 5.30
C GLY A 135 -5.99 11.32 4.12
N GLY A 136 -4.92 10.57 4.37
CA GLY A 136 -4.25 9.75 3.37
C GLY A 136 -3.62 10.54 2.23
N PHE A 137 -2.83 9.83 1.43
CA PHE A 137 -2.13 10.37 0.28
C PHE A 137 -2.44 9.56 -0.97
N ASP A 138 -2.41 10.22 -2.12
CA ASP A 138 -2.36 9.58 -3.42
C ASP A 138 -0.88 9.28 -3.73
N LEU A 139 -0.56 7.99 -3.78
CA LEU A 139 0.77 7.45 -4.06
C LEU A 139 0.79 6.68 -5.38
N THR A 140 -0.17 6.96 -6.27
CA THR A 140 -0.25 6.34 -7.60
C THR A 140 1.06 6.53 -8.35
N GLY A 141 1.58 5.43 -8.89
CA GLY A 141 2.85 5.39 -9.61
C GLY A 141 4.02 4.86 -8.78
N ALA A 142 3.91 4.79 -7.45
CA ALA A 142 4.87 4.07 -6.64
C ALA A 142 4.83 2.58 -6.98
N THR A 143 5.99 1.99 -7.16
CA THR A 143 6.17 0.57 -7.52
C THR A 143 6.71 -0.24 -6.36
N LYS A 144 7.27 0.41 -5.34
CA LYS A 144 7.73 -0.23 -4.11
C LYS A 144 7.69 0.73 -2.93
N LEU A 145 7.72 0.18 -1.72
CA LEU A 145 8.19 0.89 -0.53
C LEU A 145 9.51 0.26 -0.11
N SER A 146 10.55 1.06 0.10
CA SER A 146 11.84 0.63 0.63
C SER A 146 12.09 1.17 2.03
N PHE A 147 12.83 0.41 2.82
CA PHE A 147 13.24 0.79 4.18
C PHE A 147 14.46 0.02 4.60
N TRP A 148 15.21 0.57 5.55
CA TRP A 148 16.32 -0.11 6.21
C TRP A 148 15.90 -0.58 7.59
N ALA A 149 16.34 -1.78 7.97
CA ALA A 149 16.10 -2.31 9.31
C ALA A 149 17.28 -3.13 9.82
N LYS A 150 17.51 -3.06 11.14
CA LYS A 150 18.41 -3.94 11.88
C LYS A 150 17.84 -4.26 13.26
N GLY A 151 18.20 -5.41 13.81
CA GLY A 151 18.02 -5.74 15.21
C GLY A 151 19.12 -5.11 16.07
N GLU A 152 18.94 -5.13 17.39
CA GLU A 152 20.00 -4.74 18.33
C GLU A 152 21.05 -5.84 18.45
N ASN A 153 20.61 -7.10 18.51
CA ASN A 153 21.49 -8.26 18.66
C ASN A 153 21.51 -9.16 17.42
N GLY A 154 20.57 -8.95 16.49
CA GLY A 154 20.29 -9.88 15.42
C GLY A 154 19.45 -11.06 15.91
N GLY A 155 18.58 -11.56 15.04
CA GLY A 155 17.61 -12.62 15.37
C GLY A 155 16.27 -12.10 15.88
N GLU A 156 16.12 -10.81 16.16
CA GLU A 156 14.80 -10.19 16.38
C GLU A 156 13.92 -10.44 15.15
N ARG A 157 12.67 -10.85 15.40
CA ARG A 157 11.74 -11.21 14.33
C ARG A 157 10.56 -10.26 14.29
N VAL A 158 10.31 -9.65 13.13
CA VAL A 158 9.09 -8.88 12.87
C VAL A 158 8.19 -9.74 11.99
N GLU A 159 6.95 -9.99 12.43
CA GLU A 159 6.04 -10.88 11.70
C GLU A 159 5.54 -10.26 10.41
N GLU A 160 5.33 -8.95 10.39
CA GLU A 160 4.79 -8.25 9.24
C GLU A 160 5.35 -6.83 9.19
N PHE A 161 5.81 -6.42 8.01
CA PHE A 161 5.85 -5.03 7.60
C PHE A 161 4.84 -4.84 6.47
N LYS A 162 4.04 -3.77 6.51
CA LYS A 162 3.01 -3.53 5.50
C LYS A 162 2.72 -2.06 5.24
N VAL A 163 2.00 -1.83 4.16
CA VAL A 163 1.37 -0.55 3.79
C VAL A 163 -0.12 -0.76 3.55
N GLY A 164 -0.90 0.29 3.74
CA GLY A 164 -2.33 0.28 3.50
C GLY A 164 -3.09 -0.62 4.48
N GLY A 165 -4.29 -1.06 4.07
CA GLY A 165 -5.13 -1.99 4.83
C GLY A 165 -5.89 -1.40 6.01
N ILE A 166 -5.85 -0.09 6.25
CA ILE A 166 -6.77 0.54 7.20
C ILE A 166 -8.18 0.49 6.62
N THR A 167 -9.10 -0.07 7.38
CA THR A 167 -10.51 -0.21 7.00
C THR A 167 -11.36 0.81 7.73
N GLY A 168 -12.44 1.31 7.12
CA GLY A 168 -13.36 2.21 7.78
C GLY A 168 -14.32 2.89 6.82
N LEU A 169 -14.78 4.09 7.19
CA LEU A 169 -15.56 4.96 6.31
C LEU A 169 -14.70 5.51 5.15
N TYR A 170 -13.40 5.69 5.40
CA TYR A 170 -12.38 6.09 4.44
C TYR A 170 -11.30 5.01 4.40
N PRO A 171 -11.59 3.86 3.76
CA PRO A 171 -10.64 2.75 3.72
C PRO A 171 -9.45 3.06 2.82
N ASP A 172 -8.30 2.47 3.14
CA ASP A 172 -7.18 2.41 2.21
C ASP A 172 -7.59 1.65 0.94
N SER A 173 -7.09 2.14 -0.18
CA SER A 173 -7.39 1.62 -1.52
C SER A 173 -6.87 0.21 -1.76
N ASP A 174 -5.73 -0.15 -1.16
CA ASP A 174 -5.16 -1.51 -1.21
C ASP A 174 -4.28 -1.77 0.04
N ILE A 175 -3.67 -2.94 0.07
CA ILE A 175 -2.73 -3.40 1.09
C ILE A 175 -1.60 -4.22 0.44
N ALA A 176 -0.38 -4.06 0.93
CA ALA A 176 0.76 -4.89 0.56
C ALA A 176 1.72 -5.04 1.75
N GLY A 177 2.47 -6.12 1.83
CA GLY A 177 3.40 -6.35 2.93
C GLY A 177 4.36 -7.50 2.69
N ILE A 178 5.34 -7.62 3.58
CA ILE A 178 6.29 -8.72 3.66
C ILE A 178 6.34 -9.26 5.08
N GLY A 179 6.70 -10.52 5.23
CA GLY A 179 6.83 -11.15 6.53
C GLY A 179 6.84 -12.67 6.47
N PRO A 180 7.41 -13.34 7.48
CA PRO A 180 8.18 -12.76 8.57
C PRO A 180 9.56 -12.27 8.12
N VAL A 181 10.11 -11.27 8.81
CA VAL A 181 11.47 -10.76 8.61
C VAL A 181 12.31 -11.06 9.84
N LEU A 182 13.40 -11.79 9.65
CA LEU A 182 14.42 -12.02 10.68
C LEU A 182 15.52 -10.97 10.50
N LEU A 183 15.66 -10.08 11.47
CA LEU A 183 16.59 -8.96 11.38
C LEU A 183 18.02 -9.43 11.69
N SER A 184 19.00 -8.89 10.97
CA SER A 184 20.41 -8.95 11.37
C SER A 184 20.75 -7.80 12.31
N ASP A 185 21.84 -7.95 13.04
CA ASP A 185 22.53 -6.87 13.77
C ASP A 185 23.12 -5.80 12.84
N GLU A 186 23.35 -6.12 11.57
CA GLU A 186 23.72 -5.16 10.52
C GLU A 186 22.51 -4.59 9.76
N TRP A 187 22.61 -3.33 9.35
CA TRP A 187 21.62 -2.65 8.51
C TRP A 187 21.43 -3.40 7.18
N LYS A 188 20.17 -3.72 6.87
CA LYS A 188 19.76 -4.28 5.57
C LYS A 188 18.57 -3.55 5.01
N GLN A 189 18.56 -3.40 3.70
CA GLN A 189 17.42 -2.86 2.98
C GLN A 189 16.38 -3.96 2.72
N TYR A 190 15.12 -3.59 2.89
CA TYR A 190 13.96 -4.40 2.59
C TYR A 190 13.02 -3.62 1.67
N GLU A 191 12.22 -4.35 0.89
CA GLU A 191 11.28 -3.77 -0.06
C GLU A 191 9.93 -4.48 0.02
N ILE A 192 8.85 -3.70 -0.04
CA ILE A 192 7.49 -4.18 -0.27
C ILE A 192 7.14 -3.86 -1.73
N ASP A 193 6.82 -4.89 -2.52
CA ASP A 193 6.41 -4.74 -3.90
C ASP A 193 4.99 -4.14 -3.98
N LEU A 194 4.86 -3.02 -4.69
CA LEU A 194 3.60 -2.30 -4.87
C LEU A 194 3.11 -2.33 -6.32
N ARG A 195 3.78 -3.04 -7.22
CA ARG A 195 3.36 -3.11 -8.62
C ARG A 195 1.95 -3.68 -8.75
N GLY A 196 1.10 -2.94 -9.48
CA GLY A 196 -0.28 -3.31 -9.71
C GLY A 196 -1.22 -3.07 -8.52
N LYS A 197 -0.74 -2.43 -7.45
CA LYS A 197 -1.58 -2.00 -6.32
C LYS A 197 -2.31 -0.70 -6.64
N ASP A 198 -3.54 -0.57 -6.13
CA ASP A 198 -4.22 0.71 -6.10
C ASP A 198 -3.69 1.51 -4.91
N LEU A 199 -3.00 2.62 -5.20
CA LEU A 199 -2.40 3.50 -4.21
C LEU A 199 -3.02 4.90 -4.24
N SER A 200 -4.20 5.04 -4.83
CA SER A 200 -4.91 6.32 -4.97
C SER A 200 -5.33 6.94 -3.63
N TYR A 201 -5.39 6.13 -2.58
CA TYR A 201 -5.71 6.57 -1.22
C TYR A 201 -5.06 5.66 -0.16
N ILE A 202 -4.00 6.14 0.49
CA ILE A 202 -3.30 5.41 1.56
C ILE A 202 -3.19 6.30 2.80
N SER A 203 -3.90 5.92 3.86
CA SER A 203 -3.89 6.53 5.19
C SER A 203 -2.99 5.80 6.18
N GLY A 204 -2.81 4.48 6.02
CA GLY A 204 -1.81 3.67 6.73
C GLY A 204 -0.52 3.57 5.93
N GLY A 205 0.39 4.54 6.07
CA GLY A 205 1.59 4.66 5.23
C GLY A 205 2.62 3.56 5.42
N PHE A 206 2.81 3.07 6.64
CA PHE A 206 3.71 1.96 6.96
C PHE A 206 3.29 1.36 8.28
N ALA A 207 3.46 0.06 8.44
CA ALA A 207 3.13 -0.63 9.67
C ALA A 207 4.11 -1.75 9.94
N LEU A 208 4.19 -2.11 11.21
CA LEU A 208 4.86 -3.30 11.69
C LEU A 208 4.00 -4.04 12.72
N ALA A 209 4.21 -5.35 12.80
CA ALA A 209 3.67 -6.18 13.88
C ALA A 209 4.67 -7.26 14.30
N THR A 210 4.74 -7.53 15.60
CA THR A 210 5.51 -8.65 16.16
C THR A 210 4.82 -9.20 17.41
N ASN A 211 5.32 -10.31 17.94
CA ASN A 211 4.74 -10.97 19.09
C ASN A 211 5.79 -11.57 20.02
N LEU A 212 5.33 -11.89 21.22
CA LEU A 212 6.12 -12.46 22.31
C LEU A 212 6.58 -13.89 22.02
N ASP A 213 5.84 -14.66 21.22
CA ASP A 213 6.20 -16.06 20.93
C ASP A 213 7.47 -16.16 20.07
N VAL A 214 7.72 -15.17 19.20
CA VAL A 214 8.93 -15.10 18.37
C VAL A 214 10.03 -14.21 18.97
N ASN A 215 9.71 -13.38 19.97
CA ASN A 215 10.67 -12.55 20.72
C ASN A 215 10.43 -12.70 22.24
N PRO A 216 10.75 -13.86 22.86
CA PRO A 216 10.39 -14.16 24.25
C PRO A 216 11.05 -13.25 25.29
N GLU A 217 12.19 -12.65 24.96
CA GLU A 217 12.92 -11.70 25.82
C GLU A 217 12.58 -10.23 25.48
N GLY A 218 11.60 -10.00 24.61
CA GLY A 218 11.38 -8.72 23.96
C GLY A 218 12.28 -8.54 22.74
N ALA A 219 12.20 -7.37 22.11
CA ALA A 219 12.98 -7.02 20.93
C ALA A 219 13.33 -5.54 20.95
N ILE A 220 14.56 -5.22 20.54
CA ILE A 220 14.95 -3.86 20.18
C ILE A 220 15.39 -3.92 18.72
N PHE A 221 14.84 -3.03 17.90
CA PHE A 221 15.21 -2.94 16.50
C PHE A 221 15.06 -1.51 16.00
N TYR A 222 15.70 -1.25 14.87
CA TYR A 222 15.90 0.07 14.31
C TYR A 222 15.38 0.10 12.89
N LEU A 223 14.79 1.24 12.51
CA LEU A 223 14.32 1.51 11.16
C LEU A 223 14.90 2.83 10.68
N ASP A 224 15.18 2.91 9.38
CA ASP A 224 15.68 4.12 8.75
C ASP A 224 15.26 4.19 7.27
N ASP A 225 15.35 5.39 6.66
CA ASP A 225 15.18 5.62 5.22
C ASP A 225 13.89 5.01 4.62
N ILE A 226 12.74 5.19 5.28
CA ILE A 226 11.46 4.60 4.89
C ILE A 226 10.80 5.49 3.82
N ARG A 227 10.57 4.99 2.60
CA ARG A 227 9.97 5.77 1.50
C ARG A 227 9.30 4.94 0.42
N TYR A 228 8.28 5.52 -0.22
CA TYR A 228 7.72 5.01 -1.48
C TYR A 228 8.57 5.45 -2.68
N GLU A 229 8.69 4.59 -3.69
CA GLU A 229 9.50 4.78 -4.90
C GLU A 229 8.84 4.21 -6.17
#